data_AF-A0A8T5DYQ6-F1
#
_entry.id   AF-A0A8T5DYQ6-F1
#
_cell.length_a   1.000
_cell.length_b   1.000
_cell.length_c   1.000
_cell.angle_alpha   90.00
_cell.angle_beta   90.00
_cell.angle_gamma   90.00
#
_symmetry.space_group_name_H-M   'P 1'
#
loop_
_entity.id
_entity.type
_entity.pdbx_description
1 polymer ?
#
loop_
_entity_poly.entity_id
_entity_poly.type
_entity_poly.pdbx_seq_one_letter_code
_entity_poly.pdbx_strand_id
1 'polypeptide(L)'
;MVSCQRCKSKSLDDSNYCYFCGAPLKLEILEMVREDYEKKRREAVHNVLDVLVKQGCINQDKLEGLMKKLENVFDKLKRKSVSE
;
A
#
# COMPACT_ATOMS: atom_id res chain seq x y z
N MET A 1 -22.37 7.15 -18.53
CA MET A 1 -21.55 5.93 -18.39
C MET A 1 -20.08 6.34 -18.30
N VAL A 2 -19.35 5.83 -17.31
CA VAL A 2 -17.91 6.10 -17.12
C VAL A 2 -17.06 5.00 -17.77
N SER A 3 -15.93 5.37 -18.36
CA SER A 3 -15.00 4.41 -18.97
C SER A 3 -13.86 4.09 -18.00
N CYS A 4 -13.58 2.80 -17.79
CA CYS A 4 -12.47 2.37 -16.94
C CYS A 4 -11.13 2.75 -17.56
N GLN A 5 -10.28 3.47 -16.82
CA GLN A 5 -8.96 3.85 -17.32
C GLN A 5 -8.04 2.64 -17.58
N ARG A 6 -8.24 1.54 -16.85
CA ARG A 6 -7.44 0.31 -16.94
C ARG A 6 -7.83 -0.60 -18.10
N CYS A 7 -9.10 -0.99 -18.18
CA CYS A 7 -9.57 -1.99 -19.16
C CYS A 7 -10.45 -1.41 -20.28
N LYS A 8 -10.76 -0.11 -20.24
CA LYS A 8 -11.60 0.62 -21.20
C LYS A 8 -13.06 0.18 -21.27
N SER A 9 -13.48 -0.83 -20.52
CA SER A 9 -14.90 -1.21 -20.37
C SER A 9 -15.73 -0.07 -19.75
N LYS A 10 -17.00 0.01 -20.14
CA LYS A 10 -17.96 0.99 -19.62
C LYS A 10 -18.60 0.48 -18.31
N SER A 11 -18.87 1.40 -17.39
CA SER A 11 -19.59 1.17 -16.13
C SER A 11 -20.60 2.31 -15.91
N LEU A 12 -21.50 2.16 -14.93
CA LEU A 12 -22.46 3.21 -14.58
C LEU A 12 -21.71 4.41 -13.98
N ASP A 13 -22.25 5.63 -14.14
CA ASP A 13 -21.56 6.86 -13.71
C ASP A 13 -21.31 6.94 -12.21
N ASP A 14 -22.17 6.30 -11.42
CA ASP A 14 -22.08 6.24 -9.96
C ASP A 14 -21.21 5.07 -9.46
N SER A 15 -20.75 4.17 -10.34
CA SER A 15 -19.95 3.01 -9.98
C SER A 15 -18.61 3.41 -9.34
N ASN A 16 -18.32 2.82 -8.17
CA ASN A 16 -17.02 2.99 -7.51
C ASN A 16 -15.92 2.13 -8.16
N TYR A 17 -16.28 0.98 -8.72
CA TYR A 17 -15.38 0.00 -9.30
C TYR A 17 -15.86 -0.43 -10.69
N CYS A 18 -14.93 -0.77 -11.56
CA CYS A 18 -15.23 -1.33 -12.87
C CYS A 18 -15.82 -2.73 -12.73
N TYR A 19 -17.01 -2.97 -13.29
CA TYR A 19 -17.65 -4.29 -13.24
C TYR A 19 -16.87 -5.39 -13.99
N PHE A 20 -16.01 -5.01 -14.93
CA PHE A 20 -15.24 -5.96 -15.72
C PHE A 20 -13.93 -6.37 -15.03
N CYS A 21 -13.14 -5.41 -14.53
CA CYS A 21 -11.79 -5.69 -13.99
C CYS A 21 -11.61 -5.35 -12.50
N GLY A 22 -12.65 -4.84 -11.83
CA GLY A 22 -12.61 -4.46 -10.42
C GLY A 22 -11.75 -3.25 -10.10
N ALA A 23 -11.16 -2.57 -11.10
CA ALA A 23 -10.34 -1.39 -10.86
C ALA A 23 -11.20 -0.24 -10.32
N PRO A 24 -10.71 0.53 -9.33
CA PRO A 24 -11.40 1.71 -8.85
C PRO A 24 -11.55 2.75 -9.97
N LEU A 25 -12.73 3.35 -10.05
CA LEU A 25 -13.10 4.32 -11.08
C LEU A 25 -13.02 5.77 -10.60
N LYS A 26 -13.10 5.97 -9.28
CA LYS A 26 -13.05 7.28 -8.61
C LYS A 26 -11.71 7.45 -7.90
N LEU A 27 -11.18 8.67 -7.93
CA LEU A 27 -9.90 9.00 -7.29
C LEU A 27 -9.92 8.74 -5.79
N GLU A 28 -10.99 9.12 -5.09
CA GLU A 28 -11.18 8.88 -3.65
C GLU A 28 -11.06 7.38 -3.31
N ILE A 29 -11.63 6.51 -4.15
CA ILE A 29 -11.55 5.06 -3.97
C ILE A 29 -10.13 4.56 -4.25
N LEU A 30 -9.46 5.10 -5.27
CA LEU A 30 -8.06 4.77 -5.57
C LEU A 30 -7.12 5.16 -4.42
N GLU A 31 -7.33 6.32 -3.80
CA GLU A 31 -6.58 6.79 -2.63
C GLU A 31 -6.83 5.89 -1.43
N MET A 32 -8.09 5.58 -1.12
CA MET A 32 -8.45 4.65 -0.04
C MET A 32 -7.82 3.27 -0.24
N VAL A 33 -7.85 2.72 -1.46
CA VAL A 33 -7.21 1.43 -1.77
C VAL A 33 -5.69 1.51 -1.62
N ARG A 34 -5.07 2.62 -2.02
CA ARG A 34 -3.64 2.84 -1.85
C ARG A 34 -3.25 2.89 -0.38
N GLU A 35 -4.01 3.60 0.44
CA GLU A 35 -3.76 3.68 1.89
C GLU A 35 -3.90 2.34 2.59
N ASP A 36 -4.93 1.56 2.26
CA ASP A 36 -5.12 0.19 2.79
C ASP A 36 -3.94 -0.72 2.41
N TYR A 37 -3.49 -0.65 1.15
CA TYR A 37 -2.31 -1.39 0.70
C TYR A 37 -1.04 -1.00 1.48
N GLU A 38 -0.80 0.30 1.67
CA GLU A 38 0.35 0.79 2.44
C GLU A 38 0.30 0.34 3.90
N LYS A 39 -0.89 0.33 4.51
CA LYS A 39 -1.10 -0.17 5.87
C LYS A 39 -0.77 -1.66 5.96
N LYS A 40 -1.36 -2.49 5.09
CA LYS A 40 -1.09 -3.94 5.04
C LYS A 40 0.38 -4.24 4.78
N ARG A 41 1.05 -3.46 3.93
CA ARG A 41 2.50 -3.61 3.69
C ARG A 41 3.31 -3.37 4.96
N ARG A 42 3.00 -2.32 5.73
CA ARG A 42 3.65 -2.07 7.02
C ARG A 42 3.43 -3.22 8.00
N GLU A 43 2.20 -3.68 8.15
CA GLU A 43 1.85 -4.81 9.03
C GLU A 43 2.61 -6.08 8.64
N ALA A 44 2.71 -6.39 7.34
CA ALA A 44 3.47 -7.54 6.85
C ALA A 44 4.96 -7.45 7.20
N VAL A 45 5.58 -6.27 7.07
CA VAL A 45 6.98 -6.05 7.46
C VAL A 45 7.17 -6.23 8.96
N HIS A 46 6.28 -5.67 9.78
CA HIS A 46 6.31 -5.86 11.23
C HIS A 46 6.24 -7.34 11.60
N ASN A 47 5.31 -8.09 11.00
CA ASN A 47 5.15 -9.52 11.25
C ASN A 47 6.43 -10.32 10.96
N VAL A 48 7.12 -10.01 9.85
CA VAL A 48 8.39 -10.66 9.51
C VAL A 48 9.46 -10.33 10.55
N LEU A 49 9.56 -9.08 10.98
CA LEU A 49 10.55 -8.67 11.97
C LEU A 49 10.26 -9.32 13.35
N ASP A 50 9.00 -9.43 13.74
CA ASP A 50 8.60 -10.13 14.98
C ASP A 50 8.99 -11.61 14.94
N VAL A 51 8.88 -12.27 13.79
CA VAL A 51 9.35 -13.65 13.62
C VAL A 51 10.86 -13.75 13.84
N LEU A 52 11.65 -12.79 13.32
CA LEU A 52 13.10 -12.77 13.51
C LEU A 52 13.50 -12.57 14.98
N VAL A 53 12.73 -11.78 15.74
CA VAL A 53 12.91 -11.65 17.19
C VAL A 53 12.60 -12.97 17.89
N LYS A 54 11.47 -13.60 17.57
CA LYS A 54 11.06 -14.89 18.15
C LYS A 54 12.05 -16.01 17.85
N GLN A 55 12.70 -15.98 16.68
CA GLN A 55 13.76 -16.93 16.30
C GLN A 55 15.12 -16.61 16.93
N GLY A 56 15.23 -15.52 17.70
CA GLY A 56 16.49 -15.09 18.31
C GLY A 56 17.52 -14.56 17.32
N CYS A 57 17.13 -14.29 16.06
CA CYS A 57 18.02 -13.73 15.04
C CYS A 57 18.37 -12.27 15.33
N ILE A 58 17.44 -11.53 15.93
CA ILE A 58 17.62 -10.15 16.37
C ILE A 58 17.02 -9.95 17.77
N ASN A 59 17.48 -8.93 18.49
CA ASN A 59 16.89 -8.52 19.77
C ASN A 59 15.94 -7.33 19.57
N GLN A 60 15.20 -6.99 20.62
CA GLN A 60 14.17 -5.95 20.58
C GLN A 60 14.75 -4.54 20.32
N ASP A 61 15.98 -4.26 20.80
CA ASP A 61 16.67 -3.00 20.53
C ASP A 61 16.99 -2.83 19.03
N LYS A 62 17.45 -3.91 18.39
CA LYS A 62 17.72 -3.92 16.94
C LYS A 62 16.43 -3.81 16.13
N LEU A 63 15.34 -4.42 16.61
CA LEU A 63 14.03 -4.32 15.97
C LEU A 63 13.60 -2.84 15.85
N GLU A 64 13.59 -2.10 16.96
CA GLU A 64 13.16 -0.70 16.96
C GLU A 64 14.01 0.17 16.01
N GLY A 65 15.33 -0.06 16.03
CA GLY A 65 16.25 0.63 15.13
C GLY A 65 16.03 0.30 13.64
N LEU A 66 15.69 -0.94 13.31
CA LEU A 66 15.36 -1.35 11.94
C LEU A 66 14.03 -0.77 11.47
N MET A 67 13.01 -0.75 12.33
CA MET A 67 11.70 -0.17 12.01
C MET A 67 11.81 1.32 11.67
N LYS A 68 12.52 2.11 12.48
CA LYS A 68 12.76 3.55 12.19
C LYS A 68 13.50 3.77 10.87
N LYS A 69 14.45 2.89 10.54
CA LYS A 69 15.19 2.97 9.26
C LYS A 69 14.28 2.64 8.08
N LEU A 70 13.43 1.62 8.21
CA LEU A 70 12.49 1.21 7.18
C LEU A 70 11.43 2.28 6.92
N GLU A 71 10.88 2.89 7.97
CA GLU A 71 9.95 4.02 7.85
C GLU A 71 10.57 5.19 7.08
N ASN A 72 11.81 5.54 7.42
CA ASN A 72 12.57 6.57 6.68
C ASN A 72 12.76 6.23 5.20
N VAL A 73 12.99 4.95 4.86
CA VAL A 73 13.12 4.51 3.47
C VAL A 73 11.77 4.60 2.76
N PHE A 74 10.69 4.14 3.38
CA PHE A 74 9.34 4.24 2.80
C PHE A 74 8.93 5.69 2.55
N ASP A 75 9.22 6.60 3.47
CA ASP A 75 8.95 8.03 3.30
C ASP A 75 9.73 8.66 2.15
N LYS A 76 10.99 8.27 1.96
CA LYS A 76 11.80 8.73 0.83
C LYS A 76 11.26 8.23 -0.51
N LEU A 77 10.83 6.97 -0.56
CA LEU A 77 10.25 6.39 -1.77
C LEU A 77 8.92 7.06 -2.13
N LYS A 78 8.06 7.34 -1.13
CA LYS A 78 6.79 8.04 -1.34
C LYS A 78 7.00 9.44 -1.93
N ARG A 79 8.02 10.18 -1.47
CA ARG A 79 8.37 11.51 -2.01
C ARG A 79 8.89 11.46 -3.44
N LYS A 80 9.68 10.44 -3.79
CA LYS A 80 10.18 10.28 -5.17
C LYS A 80 9.07 9.96 -6.17
N SER A 81 8.08 9.13 -5.81
CA SER A 81 6.96 8.78 -6.69
C SER A 81 5.96 9.91 -6.98
N VAL A 82 6.13 11.08 -6.36
CA VAL A 82 5.27 12.27 -6.56
C VAL A 82 5.97 13.34 -7.44
N SER A 83 7.25 13.15 -7.77
CA SER A 83 8.07 14.11 -8.52
C SER A 83 8.32 13.72 -9.99
N GLU A 84 7.64 12.69 -10.50
CA GLU A 84 7.64 12.24 -11.90
C GLU A 84 6.20 12.15 -12.41
#